data_AF-A0A8T0V1U1-F1
#
_entry.id   AF-A0A8T0V1U1-F1
#
_cell.length_a   1.000
_cell.length_b   1.000
_cell.length_c   1.000
_cell.angle_alpha   90.00
_cell.angle_beta   90.00
_cell.angle_gamma   90.00
#
_symmetry.space_group_name_H-M   'P 1'
#
loop_
_entity.id
_entity.type
_entity.pdbx_description
1 polymer ?
#
loop_
_entity_poly.entity_id
_entity_poly.type
_entity_poly.pdbx_seq_one_letter_code
_entity_poly.pdbx_strand_id
1 'polypeptide(L)'
;MACDDGSGGHTPKDFNECVRQEQLDDAKREMQEVVTKAVTEAIIGLKLGEIIERVDRRISTLTDRIDVLEARQQNNQDEDMVYDDQGNIDEAATREARLRHRLRRNTQGMDGTHNHNHQQGNQNRVPDDPYAKVKFTIPFFLGYYDAEGYLDWEMTVEQKFSAHLVPEQHRVRRATSEFKNFAIVWWTGLIAEDAAPTT
;
A
#
# COMPACT_ATOMS: atom_id res chain seq x y z
N MET A 1 -16.74 27.68 100.40
CA MET A 1 -15.49 28.33 99.97
C MET A 1 -14.49 27.20 99.74
N ALA A 2 -14.27 26.78 98.48
CA ALA A 2 -13.34 27.42 97.52
C ALA A 2 -11.91 27.35 98.10
N CYS A 3 -10.90 26.66 97.54
CA CYS A 3 -10.41 26.51 96.17
C CYS A 3 -9.45 25.27 96.15
N ASP A 4 -9.45 24.42 95.11
CA ASP A 4 -8.60 24.53 93.89
C ASP A 4 -7.16 24.03 94.17
N ASP A 5 -6.46 23.24 93.36
CA ASP A 5 -6.56 22.84 91.94
C ASP A 5 -5.70 21.54 91.84
N GLY A 6 -6.18 20.38 91.39
CA GLY A 6 -6.53 20.16 89.99
C GLY A 6 -5.26 19.78 89.21
N SER A 7 -4.95 18.48 89.21
CA SER A 7 -4.00 17.84 88.31
C SER A 7 -4.40 18.10 86.86
N GLY A 8 -3.92 19.20 86.27
CA GLY A 8 -4.10 19.51 84.86
C GLY A 8 -2.93 18.97 84.05
N GLY A 9 -3.01 17.72 83.63
CA GLY A 9 -2.08 17.13 82.68
C GLY A 9 -1.92 18.04 81.47
N HIS A 10 -0.65 18.34 81.14
CA HIS A 10 -0.30 19.04 79.93
C HIS A 10 -0.90 18.24 78.77
N THR A 11 -1.99 18.77 78.20
CA THR A 11 -2.52 18.28 76.94
C THR A 11 -2.05 19.28 75.89
N PRO A 12 -0.98 18.98 75.14
CA PRO A 12 -0.73 19.65 73.89
C PRO A 12 -1.93 19.37 72.98
N LYS A 13 -2.81 20.37 72.85
CA LYS A 13 -3.89 20.38 71.86
C LYS A 13 -3.60 21.52 70.90
N ASP A 14 -2.51 21.39 70.17
CA ASP A 14 -2.41 22.08 68.89
C ASP A 14 -2.26 21.03 67.79
N PHE A 15 -3.23 21.03 66.87
CA PHE A 15 -3.24 20.13 65.71
C PHE A 15 -2.00 20.36 64.82
N ASN A 16 -1.35 21.53 64.93
CA ASN A 16 -0.09 21.85 64.26
C ASN A 16 1.14 21.12 64.83
N GLU A 17 1.03 20.42 65.97
CA GLU A 17 2.15 19.71 66.60
C GLU A 17 2.18 18.20 66.27
N CYS A 18 1.06 17.62 65.83
CA CYS A 18 0.99 16.17 65.55
C CYS A 18 1.66 15.73 64.24
N VAL A 19 1.87 16.65 63.29
CA VAL A 19 2.72 16.46 62.11
C VAL A 19 3.33 17.82 61.75
N ARG A 20 4.66 17.96 61.78
CA ARG A 20 5.30 19.21 61.35
C ARG A 20 5.06 19.41 59.86
N GLN A 21 4.73 20.63 59.43
CA GLN A 21 4.53 21.02 58.02
C GLN A 21 5.64 20.49 57.09
N GLU A 22 6.88 20.49 57.58
CA GLU A 22 8.05 19.92 56.90
C GLU A 22 7.89 18.43 56.54
N GLN A 23 7.30 17.62 57.42
CA GLN A 23 7.06 16.19 57.16
C GLN A 23 6.01 15.98 56.08
N LEU A 24 5.01 16.88 55.99
CA LEU A 24 4.00 16.85 54.95
C LEU A 24 4.62 17.20 53.59
N ASP A 25 5.46 18.22 53.55
CA ASP A 25 6.13 18.67 52.33
C ASP A 25 7.15 17.63 51.84
N ASP A 26 7.86 16.96 52.76
CA ASP A 26 8.74 15.83 52.45
C ASP A 26 7.96 14.63 51.90
N ALA A 27 6.86 14.23 52.54
CA ALA A 27 6.02 13.13 52.06
C ALA A 27 5.40 13.45 50.68
N LYS A 28 5.03 14.70 50.44
CA LYS A 28 4.54 15.16 49.13
C LYS A 28 5.62 15.09 48.06
N ARG A 29 6.84 15.51 48.39
CA ARG A 29 7.99 15.45 47.47
C ARG A 29 8.34 14.00 47.13
N GLU A 30 8.40 13.12 48.13
CA GLU A 30 8.66 11.70 47.94
C GLU A 30 7.57 11.06 47.07
N MET A 31 6.30 11.34 47.34
CA MET A 31 5.21 10.83 46.52
C MET A 31 5.26 11.37 45.08
N GLN A 32 5.62 12.65 44.88
CA GLN A 32 5.85 13.20 43.53
C GLN A 32 7.01 12.53 42.82
N GLU A 33 8.11 12.23 43.52
CA GLU A 33 9.26 11.53 42.94
C GLU A 33 8.90 10.10 42.53
N VAL A 34 8.18 9.37 43.40
CA VAL A 34 7.69 8.01 43.09
C VAL A 34 6.73 8.03 41.90
N VAL A 35 5.78 8.96 41.87
CA VAL A 35 4.83 9.10 40.77
C VAL A 35 5.54 9.47 39.46
N THR A 36 6.44 10.45 39.48
CA THR A 36 7.18 10.85 38.28
C THR A 36 8.05 9.71 37.76
N LYS A 37 8.74 8.98 38.64
CA LYS A 37 9.52 7.80 38.27
C LYS A 37 8.64 6.72 37.64
N ALA A 38 7.53 6.34 38.29
CA ALA A 38 6.60 5.34 37.77
C ALA A 38 6.02 5.74 36.40
N VAL A 39 5.67 7.03 36.23
CA VAL A 39 5.19 7.56 34.95
C VAL A 39 6.28 7.50 33.89
N THR A 40 7.52 7.90 34.19
CA THR A 40 8.63 7.82 33.23
C THR A 40 8.97 6.39 32.83
N GLU A 41 8.98 5.44 33.77
CA GLU A 41 9.22 4.02 33.48
C GLU A 41 8.11 3.44 32.59
N ALA A 42 6.84 3.78 32.88
CA ALA A 42 5.71 3.38 32.04
C ALA A 42 5.84 3.94 30.62
N ILE A 43 6.19 5.23 30.46
CA ILE A 43 6.38 5.87 29.15
C ILE A 43 7.54 5.24 28.38
N ILE A 44 8.66 4.95 29.04
CA ILE A 44 9.80 4.24 28.41
C ILE A 44 9.39 2.83 28.00
N GLY A 45 8.61 2.13 28.84
CA GLY A 45 8.10 0.79 28.57
C GLY A 45 7.19 0.69 27.34
N LEU A 46 6.53 1.79 26.95
CA LEU A 46 5.74 1.85 25.71
C LEU A 46 6.60 1.81 24.44
N LYS A 47 7.92 2.01 24.53
CA LYS A 47 8.87 1.92 23.40
C LYS A 47 8.45 2.75 22.17
N LEU A 48 7.83 3.90 22.41
CA LEU A 48 7.27 4.75 21.35
C LEU A 48 8.34 5.19 20.33
N GLY A 49 9.60 5.38 20.76
CA GLY A 49 10.72 5.68 19.87
C GLY A 49 10.97 4.60 18.81
N GLU A 50 10.97 3.32 19.20
CA GLU A 50 11.15 2.20 18.25
C GLU A 50 10.01 2.13 17.22
N ILE A 51 8.79 2.44 17.66
CA ILE A 51 7.60 2.45 16.81
C ILE A 51 7.67 3.59 15.80
N ILE A 52 8.04 4.80 16.24
CA ILE A 52 8.17 5.98 15.39
C ILE A 52 9.25 5.75 14.34
N GLU A 53 10.43 5.23 14.71
CA GLU A 53 11.48 4.91 13.74
C GLU A 53 11.02 3.88 12.69
N ARG A 54 10.26 2.86 13.11
CA ARG A 54 9.75 1.85 12.19
C ARG A 54 8.75 2.45 11.21
N VAL A 55 7.90 3.36 11.68
CA VAL A 55 6.95 4.08 10.82
C VAL A 55 7.70 4.99 9.85
N ASP A 56 8.68 5.74 10.33
CA ASP A 56 9.48 6.66 9.51
C ASP A 56 10.25 5.94 8.39
N ARG A 57 10.84 4.76 8.69
CA ARG A 57 11.45 3.90 7.65
C ARG A 57 10.46 3.44 6.59
N ARG A 58 9.25 3.06 7.00
CA ARG A 58 8.20 2.64 6.05
C ARG A 58 7.71 3.81 5.20
N ILE A 59 7.54 4.98 5.81
CA ILE A 59 7.17 6.20 5.10
C ILE A 59 8.24 6.55 4.08
N SER A 60 9.51 6.62 4.48
CA SER A 60 10.65 6.88 3.58
C SER A 60 10.68 5.89 2.41
N THR A 61 10.51 4.58 2.69
CA THR A 61 10.45 3.54 1.65
C THR A 61 9.28 3.76 0.69
N LEU A 62 8.12 4.21 1.18
CA LEU A 62 6.97 4.51 0.32
C LEU A 62 7.22 5.77 -0.51
N THR A 63 7.80 6.81 0.08
CA THR A 63 8.19 8.04 -0.62
C THR A 63 9.18 7.74 -1.75
N ASP A 64 10.26 7.00 -1.48
CA ASP A 64 11.23 6.59 -2.51
C ASP A 64 10.55 5.82 -3.66
N ARG A 65 9.59 4.94 -3.32
CA ARG A 65 8.84 4.19 -4.33
C ARG A 65 7.91 5.08 -5.15
N ILE A 66 7.28 6.08 -4.54
CA ILE A 66 6.44 7.06 -5.24
C ILE A 66 7.30 7.88 -6.19
N ASP A 67 8.45 8.39 -5.75
CA ASP A 67 9.37 9.16 -6.60
C ASP A 67 9.82 8.35 -7.82
N VAL A 68 10.14 7.07 -7.64
CA VAL A 68 10.49 6.16 -8.74
C VAL A 68 9.31 5.91 -9.69
N LEU A 69 8.09 5.80 -9.16
CA LEU A 69 6.88 5.62 -9.97
C LEU A 69 6.52 6.89 -10.74
N GLU A 70 6.62 8.07 -10.12
CA GLU A 70 6.38 9.36 -10.75
C GLU A 70 7.40 9.65 -11.86
N ALA A 71 8.69 9.39 -11.61
CA ALA A 71 9.73 9.52 -12.63
C ALA A 71 9.51 8.56 -13.82
N ARG A 72 8.99 7.35 -13.56
CA ARG A 72 8.58 6.42 -14.63
C ARG A 72 7.34 6.92 -15.36
N GLN A 73 6.38 7.51 -14.68
CA GLN A 73 5.15 8.00 -15.30
C GLN A 73 5.42 9.18 -16.22
N GLN A 74 6.26 10.14 -15.81
CA GLN A 74 6.65 11.29 -16.64
C GLN A 74 7.33 10.85 -17.95
N ASN A 75 8.31 9.94 -17.88
CA ASN A 75 8.95 9.40 -19.08
C ASN A 75 7.99 8.66 -20.04
N ASN A 76 6.86 8.13 -19.55
CA ASN A 76 5.84 7.49 -20.39
C ASN A 76 4.79 8.49 -20.92
N GLN A 77 4.67 9.68 -20.35
CA GLN A 77 3.67 10.67 -20.77
C GLN A 77 4.07 11.42 -22.03
N ASP A 78 5.38 11.61 -22.27
CA ASP A 78 5.93 12.36 -23.40
C ASP A 78 5.90 11.59 -24.74
N GLU A 79 5.90 10.25 -24.73
CA GLU A 79 5.97 9.44 -25.96
C GLU A 79 4.62 9.31 -26.69
N ASP A 80 3.48 9.45 -25.98
CA ASP A 80 2.13 9.21 -26.52
C ASP A 80 1.28 10.50 -26.65
N MET A 81 1.89 11.69 -26.52
CA MET A 81 1.18 12.97 -26.71
C MET A 81 0.81 13.17 -28.18
N VAL A 82 -0.48 13.29 -28.46
CA VAL A 82 -1.00 13.59 -29.79
C VAL A 82 -1.40 15.06 -29.83
N TYR A 83 -0.86 15.79 -30.80
CA TYR A 83 -1.19 17.20 -31.01
C TYR A 83 -2.23 17.34 -32.13
N ASP A 84 -3.15 18.28 -31.95
CA ASP A 84 -4.10 18.67 -32.98
C ASP A 84 -3.45 19.54 -34.08
N ASP A 85 -4.23 19.92 -35.10
CA ASP A 85 -3.79 20.76 -36.21
C ASP A 85 -3.44 22.20 -35.81
N GLN A 86 -3.76 22.60 -34.58
CA GLN A 86 -3.46 23.90 -33.98
C GLN A 86 -2.25 23.84 -33.04
N GLY A 87 -1.66 22.65 -32.85
CA GLY A 87 -0.50 22.42 -32.00
C GLY A 87 -0.83 22.30 -30.50
N ASN A 88 -2.10 22.15 -30.13
CA ASN A 88 -2.52 21.87 -28.75
C ASN A 88 -2.55 20.35 -28.51
N ILE A 89 -2.46 19.93 -27.26
CA ILE A 89 -2.58 18.52 -26.89
C ILE A 89 -4.03 18.09 -27.11
N ASP A 90 -4.24 17.17 -28.05
CA ASP A 90 -5.52 16.47 -28.20
C ASP A 90 -5.62 15.43 -27.08
N GLU A 91 -6.32 15.78 -26.00
CA GLU A 91 -6.51 14.89 -24.86
C GLU A 91 -7.22 13.58 -25.24
N ALA A 92 -8.14 13.60 -26.21
CA ALA A 92 -8.88 12.43 -26.62
C ALA A 92 -7.98 11.47 -27.41
N ALA A 93 -7.24 11.98 -28.38
CA ALA A 93 -6.30 11.20 -29.17
C ALA A 93 -5.09 10.74 -28.34
N THR A 94 -4.61 11.57 -27.41
CA THR A 94 -3.55 11.20 -26.44
C THR A 94 -4.03 10.07 -25.52
N ARG A 95 -5.27 10.14 -25.02
CA ARG A 95 -5.86 9.07 -24.21
C ARG A 95 -5.99 7.77 -25.02
N GLU A 96 -6.41 7.87 -26.27
CA GLU A 96 -6.50 6.72 -27.18
C GLU A 96 -5.13 6.10 -27.48
N ALA A 97 -4.11 6.92 -27.76
CA ALA A 97 -2.74 6.47 -27.99
C ALA A 97 -2.20 5.69 -26.78
N ARG A 98 -2.38 6.24 -25.58
CA ARG A 98 -2.01 5.58 -24.31
C ARG A 98 -2.75 4.25 -24.09
N LEU A 99 -4.03 4.18 -24.47
CA LEU A 99 -4.81 2.94 -24.41
C LEU A 99 -4.27 1.89 -25.39
N ARG A 100 -4.04 2.28 -26.66
CA ARG A 100 -3.47 1.40 -27.69
C ARG A 100 -2.10 0.87 -27.29
N HIS A 101 -1.26 1.72 -26.70
CA HIS A 101 0.06 1.35 -26.23
C HIS A 101 0.00 0.34 -25.07
N ARG A 102 -0.90 0.56 -24.09
CA ARG A 102 -1.12 -0.39 -22.98
C ARG A 102 -1.63 -1.75 -23.47
N LEU A 103 -2.56 -1.75 -24.43
CA LEU A 103 -3.05 -2.98 -25.07
C LEU A 103 -1.91 -3.74 -25.76
N ARG A 104 -1.07 -3.05 -26.55
CA ARG A 104 0.10 -3.65 -27.20
C ARG A 104 1.05 -4.27 -26.18
N ARG A 105 1.40 -3.56 -25.11
CA ARG A 105 2.27 -4.09 -24.04
C ARG A 105 1.68 -5.31 -23.34
N ASN A 106 0.37 -5.38 -23.17
CA ASN A 106 -0.31 -6.56 -22.61
C ASN A 106 -0.13 -7.78 -23.53
N THR A 107 -0.16 -7.58 -24.86
CA THR A 107 0.01 -8.64 -25.87
C THR A 107 1.48 -8.97 -26.24
N GLN A 108 2.45 -8.10 -25.95
CA GLN A 108 3.82 -8.16 -26.50
C GLN A 108 4.69 -9.33 -26.00
N GLY A 109 4.20 -10.14 -25.05
CA GLY A 109 4.86 -11.37 -24.59
C GLY A 109 4.19 -12.67 -25.07
N MET A 110 3.10 -12.58 -25.83
CA MET A 110 2.21 -13.71 -26.13
C MET A 110 2.23 -14.14 -27.60
N ASP A 111 2.78 -13.31 -28.49
CA ASP A 111 2.81 -13.57 -29.93
C ASP A 111 3.97 -14.49 -30.30
N GLY A 112 3.75 -15.78 -30.09
CA GLY A 112 4.67 -16.82 -30.52
C GLY A 112 4.50 -17.12 -32.00
N THR A 113 4.96 -16.23 -32.90
CA THR A 113 5.49 -16.54 -34.25
C THR A 113 5.90 -15.24 -34.93
N HIS A 114 7.20 -15.03 -35.18
CA HIS A 114 7.77 -14.57 -36.46
C HIS A 114 9.28 -14.78 -36.36
N ASN A 115 9.76 -15.90 -36.91
CA ASN A 115 11.16 -16.08 -37.26
C ASN A 115 11.55 -14.93 -38.18
N HIS A 116 12.33 -13.97 -37.70
CA HIS A 116 13.32 -13.28 -38.51
C HIS A 116 14.63 -13.29 -37.72
N ASN A 117 15.58 -14.06 -38.26
CA ASN A 117 16.99 -13.85 -38.05
C ASN A 117 17.28 -12.36 -37.93
N HIS A 118 17.73 -11.89 -36.77
CA HIS A 118 18.76 -10.88 -36.66
C HIS A 118 19.45 -11.08 -35.31
N GLN A 119 20.61 -11.73 -35.38
CA GLN A 119 21.69 -11.48 -34.46
C GLN A 119 21.90 -9.97 -34.40
N GLN A 120 21.62 -9.34 -33.27
CA GLN A 120 22.32 -8.14 -32.84
C GLN A 120 22.07 -7.91 -31.36
N GLY A 121 23.19 -7.85 -30.64
CA GLY A 121 23.25 -7.92 -29.19
C GLY A 121 22.53 -6.76 -28.52
N ASN A 122 21.84 -7.08 -27.43
CA ASN A 122 21.63 -6.14 -26.36
C ASN A 122 21.51 -6.93 -25.05
N GLN A 123 22.60 -6.99 -24.29
CA GLN A 123 22.73 -7.72 -23.02
C GLN A 123 22.05 -7.01 -21.83
N ASN A 124 20.96 -6.26 -22.08
CA ASN A 124 20.22 -5.53 -21.05
C ASN A 124 18.72 -5.92 -20.96
N ARG A 125 18.32 -7.10 -21.47
CA ARG A 125 16.95 -7.57 -21.28
C ARG A 125 16.78 -8.10 -19.85
N VAL A 126 15.89 -7.43 -19.11
CA VAL A 126 15.15 -7.94 -17.96
C VAL A 126 14.92 -9.45 -18.13
N PRO A 127 15.07 -10.29 -17.08
CA PRO A 127 14.86 -11.73 -17.22
C PRO A 127 13.53 -11.99 -17.93
N ASP A 128 13.59 -12.61 -19.12
CA ASP A 128 12.40 -13.04 -19.84
C ASP A 128 11.54 -13.81 -18.85
N ASP A 129 10.35 -13.30 -18.57
CA ASP A 129 9.39 -13.93 -17.68
C ASP A 129 9.22 -15.39 -18.14
N PRO A 130 9.65 -16.38 -17.34
CA PRO A 130 9.62 -17.78 -17.75
C PRO A 130 8.18 -18.25 -18.04
N TYR A 131 7.17 -17.52 -17.55
CA TYR A 131 5.76 -17.77 -17.79
C TYR A 131 5.19 -17.02 -19.00
N ALA A 132 5.89 -16.02 -19.54
CA ALA A 132 5.53 -15.39 -20.82
C ALA A 132 5.60 -16.41 -21.97
N LYS A 133 6.53 -17.38 -21.89
CA LYS A 133 6.75 -18.40 -22.92
C LYS A 133 5.95 -19.69 -22.74
N VAL A 134 5.22 -19.86 -21.63
CA VAL A 134 4.41 -21.07 -21.42
C VAL A 134 3.25 -21.06 -22.41
N LYS A 135 3.25 -22.03 -23.32
CA LYS A 135 2.26 -22.17 -24.40
C LYS A 135 1.06 -22.95 -23.89
N PHE A 136 0.10 -22.24 -23.29
CA PHE A 136 -1.26 -22.75 -23.15
C PHE A 136 -2.25 -21.71 -23.66
N THR A 137 -3.31 -22.20 -24.29
CA THR A 137 -4.38 -21.37 -24.83
C THR A 137 -5.41 -21.13 -23.75
N ILE A 138 -5.69 -19.87 -23.48
CA ILE A 138 -6.82 -19.43 -22.67
C ILE A 138 -7.98 -19.14 -23.64
N PRO A 139 -9.22 -19.56 -23.31
CA PRO A 139 -10.38 -19.24 -24.14
C PRO A 139 -10.63 -17.72 -24.16
N PHE A 140 -11.15 -17.19 -25.26
CA PHE A 140 -11.54 -15.78 -25.32
C PHE A 140 -12.87 -15.52 -24.61
N PHE A 141 -13.02 -14.32 -24.06
CA PHE A 141 -14.27 -13.86 -23.46
C PHE A 141 -14.79 -12.63 -24.20
N LEU A 142 -16.04 -12.70 -24.66
CA LEU A 142 -16.66 -11.65 -25.47
C LEU A 142 -17.34 -10.55 -24.63
N GLY A 143 -17.61 -10.83 -23.35
CA GLY A 143 -18.24 -9.87 -22.43
C GLY A 143 -19.76 -9.72 -22.63
N TYR A 144 -20.45 -10.80 -22.99
CA TYR A 144 -21.91 -10.79 -23.01
C TYR A 144 -22.47 -10.83 -21.58
N TYR A 145 -23.67 -10.31 -21.39
CA TYR A 145 -24.44 -10.41 -20.14
C TYR A 145 -24.98 -11.84 -19.95
N ASP A 146 -24.06 -12.79 -19.82
CA ASP A 146 -24.33 -14.21 -19.64
C ASP A 146 -23.49 -14.70 -18.46
N ALA A 147 -24.15 -14.94 -17.33
CA ALA A 147 -23.51 -15.37 -16.10
C ALA A 147 -22.94 -16.79 -16.23
N GLU A 148 -23.62 -17.69 -16.95
CA GLU A 148 -23.15 -19.05 -17.17
C GLU A 148 -21.90 -19.04 -18.05
N GLY A 149 -21.92 -18.26 -19.13
CA GLY A 149 -20.77 -18.07 -20.01
C GLY A 149 -19.54 -17.46 -19.32
N TYR A 150 -19.71 -16.57 -18.35
CA TYR A 150 -18.61 -16.07 -17.52
C TYR A 150 -18.03 -17.18 -16.62
N LEU A 151 -18.88 -17.94 -15.92
CA LEU A 151 -18.45 -18.99 -15.00
C LEU A 151 -17.71 -20.12 -15.72
N ASP A 152 -18.19 -20.55 -16.90
CA ASP A 152 -17.53 -21.57 -17.72
C ASP A 152 -16.16 -21.10 -18.20
N TRP A 153 -16.07 -19.83 -18.60
CA TRP A 153 -14.80 -19.21 -19.00
C TRP A 153 -13.83 -19.14 -17.82
N GLU A 154 -14.27 -18.62 -16.67
CA GLU A 154 -13.47 -18.47 -15.44
C GLU A 154 -12.95 -19.82 -14.94
N MET A 155 -13.81 -20.85 -14.91
CA MET A 155 -13.41 -22.20 -14.51
C MET A 155 -12.33 -22.77 -15.44
N THR A 156 -12.48 -22.58 -16.74
CA THR A 156 -11.51 -23.05 -17.74
C THR A 156 -10.17 -22.31 -17.58
N VAL A 157 -10.21 -20.99 -17.38
CA VAL A 157 -9.02 -20.16 -17.15
C VAL A 157 -8.29 -20.60 -15.89
N GLU A 158 -9.00 -20.79 -14.78
CA GLU A 158 -8.41 -21.20 -13.49
C GLU A 158 -7.78 -22.60 -13.57
N GLN A 159 -8.44 -23.54 -14.25
CA GLN A 159 -7.88 -24.86 -14.51
C GLN A 159 -6.57 -24.78 -15.29
N LYS A 160 -6.50 -23.90 -16.31
CA LYS A 160 -5.29 -23.70 -17.10
C LYS A 160 -4.16 -23.07 -16.27
N PHE A 161 -4.46 -22.07 -15.44
CA PHE A 161 -3.48 -21.47 -14.55
C PHE A 161 -2.92 -22.45 -13.53
N SER A 162 -3.80 -23.26 -12.94
CA SER A 162 -3.42 -24.30 -11.99
C SER A 162 -2.54 -25.37 -12.64
N ALA A 163 -2.90 -25.85 -13.84
CA ALA A 163 -2.14 -26.88 -14.55
C ALA A 163 -0.73 -26.42 -14.98
N HIS A 164 -0.55 -25.11 -15.24
CA HIS A 164 0.72 -24.54 -15.69
C HIS A 164 1.48 -23.80 -14.59
N LEU A 165 1.00 -23.87 -13.33
CA LEU A 165 1.58 -23.20 -12.17
C LEU A 165 1.84 -21.71 -12.43
N VAL A 166 0.87 -21.03 -13.04
CA VAL A 166 1.01 -19.62 -13.41
C VAL A 166 0.98 -18.74 -12.16
N PRO A 167 2.04 -17.93 -11.92
CA PRO A 167 2.08 -17.02 -10.78
C PRO A 167 0.96 -16.00 -10.83
N GLU A 168 0.42 -15.66 -9.66
CA GLU A 168 -0.73 -14.74 -9.51
C GLU A 168 -0.52 -13.41 -10.25
N GLN A 169 0.68 -12.82 -10.10
CA GLN A 169 1.09 -11.58 -10.76
C GLN A 169 1.00 -11.60 -12.31
N HIS A 170 0.86 -12.76 -12.93
CA HIS A 170 0.74 -12.93 -14.38
C HIS A 170 -0.66 -13.35 -14.83
N ARG A 171 -1.52 -13.81 -13.92
CA ARG A 171 -2.85 -14.35 -14.26
C ARG A 171 -3.77 -13.30 -14.85
N VAL A 172 -3.89 -12.13 -14.20
CA VAL A 172 -4.75 -11.03 -14.68
C VAL A 172 -4.35 -10.58 -16.08
N ARG A 173 -3.05 -10.35 -16.30
CA ARG A 173 -2.53 -9.98 -17.62
C ARG A 173 -2.86 -11.03 -18.68
N ARG A 174 -2.73 -12.31 -18.33
CA ARG A 174 -2.99 -13.43 -19.24
C ARG A 174 -4.47 -13.66 -19.54
N ALA A 175 -5.35 -13.46 -18.57
CA ALA A 175 -6.79 -13.59 -18.76
C ALA A 175 -7.35 -12.42 -19.59
N THR A 176 -6.90 -11.19 -19.27
CA THR A 176 -7.39 -9.97 -19.91
C THR A 176 -6.91 -9.78 -21.35
N SER A 177 -5.81 -10.42 -21.75
CA SER A 177 -5.38 -10.45 -23.15
C SER A 177 -6.34 -11.21 -24.06
N GLU A 178 -7.16 -12.12 -23.50
CA GLU A 178 -8.15 -12.90 -24.25
C GLU A 178 -9.53 -12.23 -24.28
N PHE A 179 -9.66 -11.03 -23.71
CA PHE A 179 -10.89 -10.24 -23.83
C PHE A 179 -11.07 -9.73 -25.25
N LYS A 180 -12.29 -9.84 -25.75
CA LYS A 180 -12.71 -9.36 -27.08
C LYS A 180 -14.06 -8.65 -26.96
N ASN A 181 -14.42 -7.88 -27.99
CA ASN A 181 -15.69 -7.16 -28.07
C ASN A 181 -16.01 -6.33 -26.82
N PHE A 182 -17.11 -6.61 -26.13
CA PHE A 182 -17.56 -5.84 -24.99
C PHE A 182 -16.62 -5.97 -23.79
N ALA A 183 -16.02 -7.15 -23.58
CA ALA A 183 -15.12 -7.39 -22.45
C ALA A 183 -13.90 -6.46 -22.47
N ILE A 184 -13.30 -6.24 -23.65
CA ILE A 184 -12.11 -5.39 -23.76
C ILE A 184 -12.46 -3.91 -23.60
N VAL A 185 -13.63 -3.48 -24.09
CA VAL A 185 -14.12 -2.10 -23.90
C VAL A 185 -14.39 -1.82 -22.42
N TRP A 186 -15.02 -2.74 -21.72
CA TRP A 186 -15.28 -2.62 -20.29
C TRP A 186 -13.99 -2.58 -19.47
N TRP A 187 -13.07 -3.51 -19.71
CA TRP A 187 -11.78 -3.58 -19.01
C TRP A 187 -10.92 -2.33 -19.23
N THR A 188 -10.92 -1.80 -20.45
CA THR A 188 -10.18 -0.56 -20.77
C THR A 188 -10.79 0.67 -20.10
N GLY A 189 -12.13 0.74 -20.00
CA GLY A 189 -12.81 1.77 -19.21
C GLY A 189 -12.39 1.76 -17.73
N LEU A 190 -12.39 0.57 -17.11
CA LEU A 190 -11.96 0.39 -15.72
C LEU A 190 -10.51 0.84 -15.46
N ILE A 191 -9.59 0.51 -16.38
CA ILE A 191 -8.18 0.93 -16.26
C ILE A 191 -8.02 2.44 -16.47
N ALA A 192 -8.86 3.05 -17.32
CA ALA A 192 -8.77 4.48 -17.60
C ALA A 192 -9.28 5.36 -16.45
N GLU A 193 -10.17 4.83 -15.61
CA GLU A 193 -10.77 5.55 -14.47
C GLU A 193 -9.94 5.46 -13.17
N ASP A 194 -8.72 4.90 -13.21
CA ASP A 194 -7.91 4.54 -12.02
C ASP A 194 -8.65 3.64 -11.01
N ALA A 195 -9.78 3.07 -11.42
CA ALA A 195 -10.55 2.05 -10.71
C ALA A 195 -10.04 0.62 -11.01
N ALA A 196 -8.75 0.49 -11.36
CA ALA A 196 -8.15 -0.81 -11.55
C ALA A 196 -8.10 -1.53 -10.19
N PRO A 197 -8.52 -2.81 -10.11
CA PRO A 197 -8.29 -3.60 -8.91
C PRO A 197 -6.77 -3.73 -8.73
N THR A 198 -6.24 -3.00 -7.75
CA THR A 198 -4.90 -3.22 -7.21
C THR A 198 -4.87 -4.61 -6.58
N THR A 199 -4.31 -5.57 -7.30
CA THR A 199 -3.78 -6.82 -6.73
C THR A 199 -2.42 -6.58 -6.13
#